data_AF-D8TZA8-F1
#
_entry.id   AF-D8TZA8-F1
#
_cell.length_a   1.000
_cell.length_b   1.000
_cell.length_c   1.000
_cell.angle_alpha   90.00
_cell.angle_beta   90.00
_cell.angle_gamma   90.00
#
_symmetry.space_group_name_H-M   'P 1'
#
loop_
_entity.id
_entity.type
_entity.pdbx_description
1 polymer ?
#
loop_
_entity_poly.entity_id
_entity_poly.type
_entity_poly.pdbx_seq_one_letter_code
_entity_poly.pdbx_strand_id
1 'polypeptide(L)'
;MRKKVGKKERKAAAAESEAAAAAAAAAVRAMGPSVKALRKAASSPPPPRVAAVAVDIPGCSFNPDGEQHQDALAVLVASEMRKQLRRELLPSAPPEEVEADGGEGRPLTELEALQVEAASSGDEEEEEEEAAKTKAGKAVLAAAAADPNAIALAAEGESDGGGEDGGEGGGGAENGGAGGAGVLGKRSRKSEKKSRKDRNKEARRKAAEAEAEERRRLKAQRRQLQSLQEVEAELEEERQDKEVRRLRRAVMLQERAAVQPPRLGKLKFEPPSVQVLTSDEKTGSLRRVVPCAMLAADRFKSLQQRGLLEPRRPQPFKERRRKVTYEKGARSELAAAASSEVRDLALRNKKARRQAKAAATRAGGEDDWL
;
A
#
# COMPACT_ATOMS: atom_id res chain seq x y z
N MET A 1 -36.24 -48.26 -30.07
CA MET A 1 -37.13 -47.92 -28.94
C MET A 1 -36.62 -48.30 -27.55
N ARG A 2 -35.66 -49.23 -27.39
CA ARG A 2 -35.16 -49.69 -26.07
C ARG A 2 -34.31 -48.70 -25.25
N LYS A 3 -33.64 -47.71 -25.88
CA LYS A 3 -32.80 -46.71 -25.17
C LYS A 3 -33.58 -45.64 -24.39
N LYS A 4 -34.85 -45.36 -24.75
CA LYS A 4 -35.69 -44.37 -24.03
C LYS A 4 -36.27 -44.92 -22.73
N VAL A 5 -36.46 -46.24 -22.63
CA VAL A 5 -37.03 -46.91 -21.44
C VAL A 5 -36.03 -46.86 -20.28
N GLY A 6 -34.75 -47.19 -20.53
CA GLY A 6 -33.71 -47.14 -19.48
C GLY A 6 -33.39 -45.74 -18.94
N LYS A 7 -33.61 -44.66 -19.71
CA LYS A 7 -33.44 -43.28 -19.21
C LYS A 7 -34.59 -42.87 -18.28
N LYS A 8 -35.80 -43.40 -18.50
CA LYS A 8 -36.97 -43.14 -17.64
C LYS A 8 -36.86 -43.92 -16.33
N GLU A 9 -36.40 -45.18 -16.38
CA GLU A 9 -36.16 -46.03 -15.20
C GLU A 9 -35.01 -45.50 -14.32
N ARG A 10 -33.88 -45.07 -14.92
CA ARG A 10 -32.78 -44.45 -14.15
C ARG A 10 -33.17 -43.12 -13.49
N LYS A 11 -34.06 -42.34 -14.12
CA LYS A 11 -34.56 -41.08 -13.54
C LYS A 11 -35.55 -41.34 -12.41
N ALA A 12 -36.35 -42.41 -12.48
CA ALA A 12 -37.22 -42.84 -11.39
C ALA A 12 -36.42 -43.37 -10.20
N ALA A 13 -35.41 -44.21 -10.44
CA ALA A 13 -34.52 -44.73 -9.39
C ALA A 13 -33.72 -43.61 -8.69
N ALA A 14 -33.27 -42.60 -9.43
CA ALA A 14 -32.60 -41.42 -8.85
C ALA A 14 -33.56 -40.62 -7.96
N ALA A 15 -34.81 -40.39 -8.40
CA ALA A 15 -35.82 -39.66 -7.63
C ALA A 15 -36.24 -40.42 -6.35
N GLU A 16 -36.32 -41.75 -6.40
CA GLU A 16 -36.60 -42.58 -5.22
C GLU A 16 -35.42 -42.55 -4.22
N SER A 17 -34.18 -42.54 -4.72
CA SER A 17 -32.99 -42.41 -3.86
C SER A 17 -32.86 -41.02 -3.22
N GLU A 18 -33.24 -39.96 -3.94
CA GLU A 18 -33.28 -38.59 -3.41
C GLU A 18 -34.42 -38.42 -2.39
N ALA A 19 -35.58 -39.02 -2.65
CA ALA A 19 -36.69 -39.01 -1.69
C ALA A 19 -36.36 -39.80 -0.42
N ALA A 20 -35.67 -40.95 -0.54
CA ALA A 20 -35.18 -41.72 0.60
C ALA A 20 -34.10 -40.97 1.39
N ALA A 21 -33.19 -40.27 0.71
CA ALA A 21 -32.18 -39.43 1.35
C ALA A 21 -32.80 -38.20 2.04
N ALA A 22 -33.81 -37.59 1.44
CA ALA A 22 -34.56 -36.48 2.04
C ALA A 22 -35.38 -36.93 3.25
N ALA A 23 -35.99 -38.12 3.19
CA ALA A 23 -36.70 -38.72 4.32
C ALA A 23 -35.75 -39.10 5.47
N ALA A 24 -34.57 -39.64 5.16
CA ALA A 24 -33.52 -39.92 6.15
C ALA A 24 -32.99 -38.63 6.77
N ALA A 25 -32.76 -37.57 5.99
CA ALA A 25 -32.35 -36.26 6.49
C ALA A 25 -33.45 -35.60 7.35
N ALA A 26 -34.72 -35.76 6.99
CA ALA A 26 -35.85 -35.29 7.78
C ALA A 26 -36.01 -36.07 9.10
N ALA A 27 -35.78 -37.39 9.09
CA ALA A 27 -35.78 -38.22 10.31
C ALA A 27 -34.63 -37.85 11.27
N VAL A 28 -33.44 -37.58 10.74
CA VAL A 28 -32.28 -37.08 11.53
C VAL A 28 -32.55 -35.66 12.08
N ARG A 29 -33.33 -34.83 11.37
CA ARG A 29 -33.72 -33.49 11.83
C ARG A 29 -34.86 -33.50 12.86
N ALA A 30 -35.74 -34.51 12.81
CA ALA A 30 -36.85 -34.71 13.74
C ALA A 30 -36.39 -35.30 15.10
N MET A 31 -35.34 -36.13 15.08
CA MET A 31 -34.61 -36.50 16.30
C MET A 31 -33.68 -35.34 16.66
N GLY A 32 -34.21 -34.33 17.36
CA GLY A 32 -33.39 -33.26 17.94
C GLY A 32 -32.15 -33.83 18.66
N PRO A 33 -31.05 -33.05 18.77
CA PRO A 33 -29.79 -33.56 19.29
C PRO A 33 -30.04 -34.25 20.64
N SER A 34 -29.79 -35.56 20.68
CA SER A 34 -29.91 -36.34 21.91
C SER A 34 -29.12 -35.66 23.03
N VAL A 35 -29.64 -35.70 24.25
CA VAL A 35 -28.95 -35.17 25.44
C VAL A 35 -27.53 -35.75 25.58
N LYS A 36 -27.28 -36.97 25.07
CA LYS A 36 -25.92 -37.56 24.96
C LYS A 36 -25.03 -36.85 23.92
N ALA A 37 -25.58 -36.41 22.80
CA ALA A 37 -24.86 -35.65 21.77
C ALA A 37 -24.52 -34.23 22.24
N LEU A 38 -25.44 -33.56 22.97
CA LEU A 38 -25.17 -32.27 23.63
C LEU A 38 -24.09 -32.40 24.72
N ARG A 39 -24.12 -33.47 25.53
CA ARG A 39 -23.07 -33.74 26.54
C ARG A 39 -21.72 -34.10 25.91
N LYS A 40 -21.70 -34.67 24.70
CA LYS A 40 -20.46 -34.96 23.95
C LYS A 40 -19.93 -33.73 23.20
N ALA A 41 -20.78 -32.79 22.80
CA ALA A 41 -20.35 -31.48 22.29
C ALA A 41 -19.80 -30.56 23.40
N ALA A 42 -20.15 -30.85 24.67
CA ALA A 42 -19.50 -30.27 25.85
C ALA A 42 -18.22 -31.01 26.28
N SER A 43 -17.72 -31.98 25.48
CA SER A 43 -16.38 -32.53 25.74
C SER A 43 -15.36 -31.42 25.55
N SER A 44 -14.49 -31.26 26.53
CA SER A 44 -13.46 -30.23 26.66
C SER A 44 -12.90 -29.70 25.33
N PRO A 45 -12.61 -28.38 25.22
CA PRO A 45 -11.97 -27.83 24.04
C PRO A 45 -10.73 -28.64 23.68
N PRO A 46 -10.37 -28.73 22.39
CA PRO A 46 -9.17 -29.45 21.96
C PRO A 46 -7.97 -28.97 22.77
N PRO A 47 -7.04 -29.86 23.15
CA PRO A 47 -5.90 -29.48 23.96
C PRO A 47 -5.13 -28.34 23.26
N PRO A 48 -4.60 -27.38 24.03
CA PRO A 48 -3.84 -26.28 23.44
C PRO A 48 -2.66 -26.87 22.64
N ARG A 49 -2.40 -26.29 21.46
CA ARG A 49 -1.32 -26.74 20.56
C ARG A 49 0.07 -26.68 21.23
N VAL A 50 0.23 -25.80 22.22
CA VAL A 50 1.46 -25.58 22.96
C VAL A 50 1.22 -25.89 24.44
N ALA A 51 2.17 -26.59 25.06
CA ALA A 51 2.12 -26.92 26.48
C ALA A 51 2.12 -25.65 27.36
N ALA A 52 1.49 -25.73 28.54
CA ALA A 52 1.40 -24.60 29.46
C ALA A 52 2.75 -24.20 30.07
N VAL A 53 3.61 -25.18 30.32
CA VAL A 53 4.97 -25.01 30.80
C VAL A 53 5.89 -25.42 29.65
N ALA A 54 6.64 -24.46 29.11
CA ALA A 54 7.69 -24.74 28.16
C ALA A 54 8.90 -25.29 28.94
N VAL A 55 9.51 -26.35 28.42
CA VAL A 55 10.79 -26.86 28.95
C VAL A 55 11.89 -26.18 28.16
N ASP A 56 12.83 -25.55 28.88
CA ASP A 56 13.98 -24.90 28.26
C ASP A 56 14.95 -25.92 27.66
N ILE A 57 15.88 -25.43 26.83
CA ILE A 57 16.93 -26.24 26.22
C ILE A 57 17.82 -26.83 27.34
N PRO A 58 18.23 -28.11 27.28
CA PRO A 58 18.95 -28.80 28.37
C PRO A 58 20.25 -28.09 28.83
N GLY A 59 20.88 -27.27 27.99
CA GLY A 59 22.04 -26.45 28.30
C GLY A 59 21.80 -25.19 29.15
N CYS A 60 20.55 -24.87 29.47
CA CYS A 60 20.17 -23.69 30.27
C CYS A 60 20.09 -23.99 31.78
N SER A 61 20.37 -25.23 32.20
CA SER A 61 20.38 -25.60 33.61
C SER A 61 21.53 -24.93 34.37
N PHE A 62 21.51 -25.00 35.71
CA PHE A 62 22.54 -24.38 36.55
C PHE A 62 23.93 -25.02 36.36
N ASN A 63 23.97 -26.35 36.19
CA ASN A 63 25.21 -27.10 35.95
C ASN A 63 25.03 -27.99 34.71
N PRO A 64 25.03 -27.41 33.50
CA PRO A 64 24.79 -28.14 32.27
C PRO A 64 26.04 -28.88 31.80
N ASP A 65 25.84 -29.98 31.10
CA ASP A 65 26.90 -30.67 30.37
C ASP A 65 27.58 -29.70 29.37
N GLY A 66 28.87 -29.89 29.14
CA GLY A 66 29.68 -28.99 28.31
C GLY A 66 29.11 -28.79 26.90
N GLU A 67 28.70 -29.89 26.25
CA GLU A 67 28.15 -29.88 24.90
C GLU A 67 26.78 -29.19 24.85
N GLN A 68 25.86 -29.57 25.73
CA GLN A 68 24.53 -28.98 25.79
C GLN A 68 24.59 -27.48 26.07
N HIS A 69 25.53 -27.06 26.91
CA HIS A 69 25.78 -25.65 27.21
C HIS A 69 26.26 -24.88 25.98
N GLN A 70 27.21 -25.45 25.22
CA GLN A 70 27.70 -24.86 23.97
C GLN A 70 26.58 -24.75 22.94
N ASP A 71 25.72 -25.76 22.81
CA ASP A 71 24.56 -25.71 21.92
C ASP A 71 23.59 -24.59 22.29
N ALA A 72 23.30 -24.43 23.59
CA ALA A 72 22.44 -23.35 24.07
C ALA A 72 23.05 -21.96 23.81
N LEU A 73 24.36 -21.80 24.04
CA LEU A 73 25.09 -20.58 23.70
C LEU A 73 25.07 -20.32 22.19
N ALA A 74 25.25 -21.35 21.36
CA ALA A 74 25.21 -21.22 19.91
C ALA A 74 23.85 -20.70 19.41
N VAL A 75 22.75 -21.19 19.99
CA VAL A 75 21.39 -20.68 19.69
C VAL A 75 21.23 -19.22 20.09
N LEU A 76 21.73 -18.84 21.27
CA LEU A 76 21.70 -17.45 21.75
C LEU A 76 22.49 -16.54 20.81
N VAL A 77 23.75 -16.87 20.54
CA VAL A 77 24.65 -16.13 19.64
C VAL A 77 24.04 -16.02 18.24
N ALA A 78 23.48 -17.10 17.69
CA ALA A 78 22.80 -17.06 16.40
C ALA A 78 21.63 -16.07 16.39
N SER A 79 20.88 -15.96 17.49
CA SER A 79 19.78 -14.99 17.60
C SER A 79 20.27 -13.54 17.64
N GLU A 80 21.41 -13.28 18.26
CA GLU A 80 22.02 -11.95 18.37
C GLU A 80 22.72 -11.54 17.07
N MET A 81 23.49 -12.44 16.47
CA MET A 81 24.10 -12.24 15.15
C MET A 81 23.03 -11.93 14.09
N ARG A 82 21.88 -12.60 14.13
CA ARG A 82 20.74 -12.27 13.25
C ARG A 82 20.23 -10.84 13.46
N LYS A 83 20.23 -10.33 14.69
CA LYS A 83 19.83 -8.94 14.98
C LYS A 83 20.89 -7.95 14.48
N GLN A 84 22.17 -8.26 14.66
CA GLN A 84 23.30 -7.45 14.19
C GLN A 84 23.34 -7.38 12.66
N LEU A 85 23.34 -8.53 11.98
CA LEU A 85 23.28 -8.60 10.52
C LEU A 85 22.07 -7.86 9.96
N ARG A 86 20.90 -7.97 10.62
CA ARG A 86 19.72 -7.21 10.21
C ARG A 86 19.94 -5.70 10.34
N ARG A 87 20.66 -5.24 11.36
CA ARG A 87 20.99 -3.82 11.55
C ARG A 87 22.00 -3.33 10.51
N GLU A 88 22.98 -4.15 10.15
CA GLU A 88 24.04 -3.82 9.20
C GLU A 88 23.56 -3.86 7.74
N LEU A 89 22.73 -4.83 7.38
CA LEU A 89 22.20 -4.99 6.02
C LEU A 89 21.10 -3.97 5.68
N LEU A 90 20.37 -3.49 6.69
CA LEU A 90 19.35 -2.47 6.48
C LEU A 90 20.04 -1.11 6.29
N PRO A 91 19.58 -0.28 5.33
CA PRO A 91 20.12 1.06 5.17
C PRO A 91 19.95 1.82 6.49
N SER A 92 21.01 2.48 6.95
CA SER A 92 20.93 3.37 8.10
C SER A 92 19.92 4.47 7.80
N ALA A 93 18.97 4.69 8.69
CA ALA A 93 18.04 5.80 8.56
C ALA A 93 18.85 7.11 8.52
N PRO A 94 18.46 8.09 7.68
CA PRO A 94 19.06 9.41 7.76
C PRO A 94 18.89 9.96 9.19
N PRO A 95 19.87 10.70 9.70
CA PRO A 95 19.74 11.34 11.01
C PRO A 95 18.46 12.18 11.05
N GLU A 96 17.67 12.04 12.12
CA GLU A 96 16.41 12.78 12.27
C GLU A 96 16.65 14.30 12.37
N GLU A 97 17.82 14.68 12.86
CA GLU A 97 18.27 16.06 12.97
C GLU A 97 19.61 16.17 12.24
N VAL A 98 19.63 16.92 11.13
CA VAL A 98 20.87 17.37 10.49
C VAL A 98 21.19 18.71 11.14
N GLU A 99 22.31 18.80 11.88
CA GLU A 99 22.83 20.09 12.30
C GLU A 99 23.23 20.84 11.02
N ALA A 100 22.52 21.92 10.71
CA ALA A 100 22.97 22.83 9.65
C ALA A 100 24.32 23.42 10.08
N ASP A 101 25.32 23.36 9.21
CA ASP A 101 26.64 23.95 9.43
C ASP A 101 26.49 25.47 9.63
N GLY A 102 26.32 25.88 10.89
CA GLY A 102 25.96 27.25 11.23
C GLY A 102 25.41 27.44 12.64
N GLY A 103 26.01 26.82 13.66
CA GLY A 103 26.08 27.30 15.06
C GLY A 103 24.80 27.54 15.87
N GLU A 104 23.60 27.54 15.29
CA GLU A 104 22.36 27.88 15.98
C GLU A 104 21.30 26.81 15.69
N GLY A 105 21.35 25.75 16.50
CA GLY A 105 20.45 24.59 16.43
C GLY A 105 18.98 24.95 16.62
N ARG A 106 18.32 25.40 15.56
CA ARG A 106 16.87 25.31 15.38
C ARG A 106 16.56 24.73 14.00
N PRO A 107 15.69 23.71 13.92
CA PRO A 107 15.14 23.30 12.64
C PRO A 107 14.34 24.47 12.05
N LEU A 108 14.73 24.97 10.88
CA LEU A 108 14.00 26.02 10.18
C LEU A 108 12.55 25.56 9.96
N THR A 109 11.61 26.43 10.30
CA THR A 109 10.20 26.24 9.93
C THR A 109 10.02 26.43 8.42
N GLU A 110 9.01 25.80 7.82
CA GLU A 110 8.74 25.89 6.37
C GLU A 110 8.68 27.35 5.85
N LEU A 111 8.26 28.30 6.69
CA LEU A 111 8.25 29.73 6.37
C LEU A 111 9.65 30.37 6.35
N GLU A 112 10.54 29.95 7.24
CA GLU A 112 11.92 30.47 7.29
C GLU A 112 12.74 29.92 6.12
N ALA A 113 12.51 28.67 5.71
CA ALA A 113 13.16 28.09 4.53
C ALA A 113 12.79 28.85 3.25
N LEU A 114 11.50 29.17 3.06
CA LEU A 114 11.03 29.97 1.93
C LEU A 114 11.55 31.43 1.94
N GLN A 115 11.78 31.99 3.13
CA GLN A 115 12.35 33.34 3.26
C GLN A 115 13.84 33.39 2.91
N VAL A 116 14.60 32.33 3.20
CA VAL A 116 16.01 32.21 2.78
C VAL A 116 16.12 32.02 1.27
N GLU A 117 15.22 31.24 0.66
CA GLU A 117 15.18 31.08 -0.80
C GLU A 117 14.82 32.40 -1.52
N ALA A 118 13.87 33.17 -0.98
CA ALA A 118 13.49 34.48 -1.53
C ALA A 118 14.59 35.55 -1.41
N ALA A 119 15.46 35.46 -0.40
CA ALA A 119 16.61 36.36 -0.27
C ALA A 119 17.75 36.01 -1.25
N SER A 120 17.81 34.77 -1.75
CA SER A 120 18.78 34.35 -2.76
C SER A 120 18.31 34.60 -4.20
N SER A 121 17.03 34.89 -4.42
CA SER A 121 16.44 35.18 -5.73
C SER A 121 16.14 36.67 -5.95
N GLY A 122 16.70 37.54 -5.11
CA GLY A 122 16.40 38.98 -5.08
C GLY A 122 17.55 39.85 -5.57
N ASP A 123 18.13 39.54 -6.73
CA ASP A 123 18.75 40.55 -7.59
C ASP A 123 18.92 39.95 -8.99
N GLU A 124 18.39 40.67 -9.98
CA GLU A 124 18.41 40.41 -11.42
C GLU A 124 17.34 39.40 -11.94
N GLU A 125 16.47 39.88 -12.85
CA GLU A 125 15.61 39.12 -13.79
C GLU A 125 14.09 39.03 -13.54
N GLU A 126 13.46 39.92 -12.77
CA GLU A 126 11.98 40.06 -12.77
C GLU A 126 11.47 41.18 -13.70
N GLU A 127 11.59 41.05 -15.03
CA GLU A 127 10.71 41.81 -15.97
C GLU A 127 10.16 41.02 -17.18
N GLU A 128 10.51 39.75 -17.43
CA GLU A 128 10.08 39.07 -18.69
C GLU A 128 9.08 37.89 -18.55
N GLU A 129 8.70 37.44 -17.35
CA GLU A 129 7.93 36.18 -17.18
C GLU A 129 6.39 36.29 -17.07
N GLU A 130 5.81 37.49 -16.97
CA GLU A 130 4.36 37.66 -16.75
C GLU A 130 3.49 37.40 -18.01
N ALA A 131 4.08 37.35 -19.22
CA ALA A 131 3.30 37.13 -20.45
C ALA A 131 2.98 35.66 -20.77
N ALA A 132 3.66 34.68 -20.14
CA ALA A 132 3.57 33.27 -20.55
C ALA A 132 2.56 32.41 -19.76
N LYS A 133 2.15 32.83 -18.55
CA LYS A 133 1.38 31.98 -17.62
C LYS A 133 -0.14 31.93 -17.87
N THR A 134 -0.69 32.79 -18.71
CA THR A 134 -2.16 32.87 -18.93
C THR A 134 -2.72 31.87 -19.96
N LYS A 135 -1.89 31.09 -20.67
CA LYS A 135 -2.35 30.08 -21.65
C LYS A 135 -2.22 28.62 -21.19
N ALA A 136 -1.45 28.30 -20.16
CA ALA A 136 -1.24 26.92 -19.70
C ALA A 136 -2.37 26.39 -18.78
N GLY A 137 -3.16 27.27 -18.16
CA GLY A 137 -4.17 26.90 -17.16
C GLY A 137 -5.43 26.19 -17.68
N LYS A 138 -5.58 25.95 -18.99
CA LYS A 138 -6.80 25.33 -19.56
C LYS A 138 -6.62 23.88 -20.04
N ALA A 139 -5.42 23.30 -19.96
CA ALA A 139 -5.15 21.94 -20.46
C ALA A 139 -5.09 20.84 -19.37
N VAL A 140 -5.07 21.20 -18.08
CA VAL A 140 -4.72 20.25 -16.99
C VAL A 140 -5.94 19.50 -16.40
N LEU A 141 -7.18 19.86 -16.75
CA LEU A 141 -8.39 19.24 -16.15
C LEU A 141 -8.95 18.00 -16.89
N ALA A 142 -8.21 17.41 -17.85
CA ALA A 142 -8.68 16.26 -18.63
C ALA A 142 -7.80 14.99 -18.56
N ALA A 143 -6.75 14.97 -17.74
CA ALA A 143 -5.76 13.88 -17.70
C ALA A 143 -5.75 13.07 -16.37
N ALA A 144 -6.90 12.91 -15.72
CA ALA A 144 -7.05 12.13 -14.48
C ALA A 144 -7.70 10.75 -14.71
N ALA A 145 -7.31 10.05 -15.78
CA ALA A 145 -7.69 8.66 -16.03
C ALA A 145 -6.68 7.94 -16.96
N ALA A 146 -5.45 7.72 -16.49
CA ALA A 146 -4.53 6.76 -17.10
C ALA A 146 -3.46 6.32 -16.09
N ASP A 147 -3.29 5.01 -15.94
CA ASP A 147 -2.38 4.34 -15.00
C ASP A 147 -0.89 4.62 -15.36
N PRO A 148 -0.03 5.07 -14.43
CA PRO A 148 1.32 5.54 -14.74
C PRO A 148 2.38 4.42 -14.93
N ASN A 149 1.99 3.18 -15.20
CA ASN A 149 2.93 2.04 -15.27
C ASN A 149 2.77 1.11 -16.48
N ALA A 150 2.15 1.57 -17.57
CA ALA A 150 2.11 0.82 -18.82
C ALA A 150 3.43 0.99 -19.60
N ILE A 151 4.28 -0.03 -19.56
CA ILE A 151 5.54 -0.11 -20.33
C ILE A 151 5.20 -0.33 -21.82
N ALA A 152 5.52 0.66 -22.64
CA ALA A 152 5.44 0.55 -24.10
C ALA A 152 6.68 -0.20 -24.63
N LEU A 153 6.52 -1.50 -24.93
CA LEU A 153 7.47 -2.27 -25.73
C LEU A 153 7.36 -1.80 -27.19
N ALA A 154 8.23 -0.88 -27.58
CA ALA A 154 8.48 -0.55 -28.97
C ALA A 154 9.35 -1.66 -29.59
N ALA A 155 8.74 -2.44 -30.49
CA ALA A 155 9.45 -3.36 -31.37
C ALA A 155 10.10 -2.54 -32.49
N GLU A 156 11.38 -2.23 -32.32
CA GLU A 156 12.27 -1.79 -33.39
C GLU A 156 12.54 -3.00 -34.29
N GLY A 157 12.17 -2.89 -35.57
CA GLY A 157 12.45 -3.89 -36.59
C GLY A 157 13.87 -3.72 -37.10
N GLU A 158 14.76 -4.61 -36.65
CA GLU A 158 16.12 -4.78 -37.17
C GLU A 158 16.09 -5.66 -38.43
N SER A 159 16.75 -5.17 -39.47
CA SER A 159 16.93 -5.84 -40.76
C SER A 159 18.24 -6.64 -40.73
N ASP A 160 18.22 -7.94 -41.00
CA ASP A 160 19.31 -8.60 -41.74
C ASP A 160 18.94 -9.97 -42.36
N GLY A 161 19.23 -10.11 -43.66
CA GLY A 161 19.96 -11.24 -44.29
C GLY A 161 19.39 -12.67 -44.38
N GLY A 162 19.06 -13.11 -45.62
CA GLY A 162 19.64 -14.36 -46.18
C GLY A 162 18.73 -15.41 -46.87
N GLY A 163 18.90 -15.56 -48.20
CA GLY A 163 18.78 -16.83 -48.99
C GLY A 163 17.41 -17.20 -49.59
N GLU A 164 17.18 -17.05 -50.92
CA GLU A 164 17.27 -18.08 -52.00
C GLU A 164 16.05 -19.06 -52.00
N ASP A 165 15.32 -19.45 -53.06
CA ASP A 165 15.48 -19.46 -54.53
C ASP A 165 14.11 -19.79 -55.21
N GLY A 166 13.95 -19.49 -56.51
CA GLY A 166 12.99 -20.07 -57.47
C GLY A 166 11.74 -19.22 -57.79
N GLY A 167 11.69 -18.37 -58.83
CA GLY A 167 11.65 -18.73 -60.27
C GLY A 167 10.18 -18.97 -60.70
N GLU A 168 9.57 -18.45 -61.76
CA GLU A 168 9.92 -17.64 -62.94
C GLU A 168 8.61 -17.04 -63.51
N GLY A 169 8.70 -15.82 -64.08
CA GLY A 169 8.12 -15.50 -65.39
C GLY A 169 6.78 -14.76 -65.40
N GLY A 170 6.57 -13.71 -66.19
CA GLY A 170 7.38 -13.03 -67.19
C GLY A 170 6.49 -12.01 -67.92
N GLY A 171 7.12 -10.98 -68.51
CA GLY A 171 6.51 -9.98 -69.41
C GLY A 171 5.76 -8.87 -68.68
N GLY A 172 6.26 -7.63 -68.62
CA GLY A 172 6.55 -6.77 -69.77
C GLY A 172 5.24 -6.02 -70.13
N ALA A 173 5.17 -4.71 -70.28
CA ALA A 173 6.15 -3.64 -70.24
C ALA A 173 5.36 -2.32 -70.14
N GLU A 174 6.06 -1.25 -69.72
CA GLU A 174 6.06 0.10 -70.32
C GLU A 174 4.72 0.88 -70.48
N ASN A 175 4.60 2.20 -70.30
CA ASN A 175 5.40 3.30 -69.77
C ASN A 175 4.48 4.54 -69.78
N GLY A 176 4.83 5.57 -69.04
CA GLY A 176 4.63 6.95 -69.51
C GLY A 176 3.59 7.83 -68.81
N GLY A 177 4.08 8.95 -68.27
CA GLY A 177 3.35 10.22 -68.17
C GLY A 177 2.93 10.63 -66.76
N ALA A 178 3.85 11.08 -65.90
CA ALA A 178 4.35 12.46 -65.83
C ALA A 178 3.30 13.51 -65.41
N GLY A 179 3.58 14.18 -64.28
CA GLY A 179 3.38 15.63 -64.14
C GLY A 179 2.34 16.10 -63.12
N GLY A 180 2.83 16.87 -62.13
CA GLY A 180 2.16 18.11 -61.77
C GLY A 180 1.60 18.22 -60.35
N ALA A 181 2.40 18.83 -59.47
CA ALA A 181 2.00 19.34 -58.16
C ALA A 181 0.88 20.40 -58.24
N GLY A 182 0.07 20.50 -57.18
CA GLY A 182 -0.90 21.59 -57.04
C GLY A 182 -1.80 21.46 -55.80
N VAL A 183 -1.29 21.86 -54.63
CA VAL A 183 -2.10 22.17 -53.44
C VAL A 183 -2.89 23.45 -53.72
N LEU A 184 -4.21 23.38 -53.89
CA LEU A 184 -5.11 24.53 -53.69
C LEU A 184 -6.56 24.08 -53.37
N GLY A 185 -7.02 24.43 -52.16
CA GLY A 185 -8.41 24.81 -51.87
C GLY A 185 -9.44 23.69 -51.72
N LYS A 186 -9.80 23.37 -50.48
CA LYS A 186 -11.06 22.69 -50.11
C LYS A 186 -12.26 23.51 -50.61
N ARG A 187 -12.70 23.25 -51.84
CA ARG A 187 -14.05 23.58 -52.30
C ARG A 187 -14.90 22.33 -52.09
N SER A 188 -15.92 22.43 -51.24
CA SER A 188 -16.94 21.40 -51.06
C SER A 188 -17.65 21.19 -52.40
N ARG A 189 -17.16 20.23 -53.19
CA ARG A 189 -17.84 19.76 -54.39
C ARG A 189 -19.18 19.22 -53.91
N LYS A 190 -20.28 19.90 -54.24
CA LYS A 190 -21.64 19.34 -54.15
C LYS A 190 -21.55 18.01 -54.89
N SER A 191 -21.60 16.91 -54.16
CA SER A 191 -21.46 15.57 -54.71
C SER A 191 -22.48 15.43 -55.83
N GLU A 192 -22.00 15.20 -57.05
CA GLU A 192 -22.88 14.91 -58.17
C GLU A 192 -23.84 13.80 -57.75
N LYS A 193 -25.13 14.00 -57.98
CA LYS A 193 -26.16 13.05 -57.57
C LYS A 193 -25.89 11.75 -58.31
N LYS A 194 -25.39 10.73 -57.58
CA LYS A 194 -25.10 9.40 -58.12
C LYS A 194 -26.25 8.89 -58.97
N SER A 195 -25.93 8.45 -60.18
CA SER A 195 -26.92 7.88 -61.10
C SER A 195 -27.61 6.67 -60.45
N ARG A 196 -28.83 6.36 -60.89
CA ARG A 196 -29.55 5.16 -60.43
C ARG A 196 -28.74 3.89 -60.70
N LYS A 197 -27.94 3.87 -61.78
CA LYS A 197 -27.00 2.78 -62.09
C LYS A 197 -25.85 2.68 -61.09
N ASP A 198 -25.28 3.81 -60.67
CA ASP A 198 -24.19 3.84 -59.69
C ASP A 198 -24.65 3.39 -58.31
N ARG A 199 -25.86 3.83 -57.89
CA ARG A 199 -26.50 3.36 -56.65
C ARG A 199 -26.76 1.85 -56.66
N ASN A 200 -27.22 1.30 -57.79
CA ASN A 200 -27.40 -0.15 -57.92
C ASN A 200 -26.07 -0.93 -57.94
N LYS A 201 -25.00 -0.35 -58.52
CA LYS A 201 -23.66 -0.97 -58.55
C LYS A 201 -23.01 -0.95 -57.16
N GLU A 202 -23.17 0.15 -56.41
CA GLU A 202 -22.76 0.24 -55.00
C GLU A 202 -23.58 -0.70 -54.10
N ALA A 203 -24.89 -0.79 -54.30
CA ALA A 203 -25.73 -1.74 -53.56
C ALA A 203 -25.31 -3.20 -53.79
N ARG A 204 -24.94 -3.57 -55.02
CA ARG A 204 -24.41 -4.90 -55.34
C ARG A 204 -23.04 -5.16 -54.72
N ARG A 205 -22.13 -4.17 -54.71
CA ARG A 205 -20.83 -4.28 -54.04
C ARG A 205 -20.98 -4.43 -52.54
N LYS A 206 -21.82 -3.59 -51.92
CA LYS A 206 -22.11 -3.64 -50.48
C LYS A 206 -22.77 -4.95 -50.06
N ALA A 207 -23.66 -5.50 -50.88
CA ALA A 207 -24.25 -6.82 -50.65
C ALA A 207 -23.21 -7.94 -50.74
N ALA A 208 -22.33 -7.91 -51.75
CA ALA A 208 -21.24 -8.88 -51.90
C ALA A 208 -20.19 -8.78 -50.78
N GLU A 209 -19.89 -7.57 -50.32
CA GLU A 209 -19.03 -7.32 -49.16
C GLU A 209 -19.66 -7.86 -47.87
N ALA A 210 -20.95 -7.59 -47.63
CA ALA A 210 -21.67 -8.15 -46.48
C ALA A 210 -21.71 -9.69 -46.51
N GLU A 211 -21.97 -10.31 -47.66
CA GLU A 211 -21.91 -11.77 -47.80
C GLU A 211 -20.50 -12.34 -47.58
N ALA A 212 -19.47 -11.65 -48.05
CA ALA A 212 -18.08 -12.03 -47.82
C ALA A 212 -17.69 -11.89 -46.33
N GLU A 213 -18.18 -10.86 -45.64
CA GLU A 213 -18.03 -10.68 -44.20
C GLU A 213 -18.73 -11.79 -43.42
N GLU A 214 -19.95 -12.17 -43.78
CA GLU A 214 -20.66 -13.29 -43.13
C GLU A 214 -19.92 -14.63 -43.35
N ARG A 215 -19.37 -14.86 -44.54
CA ARG A 215 -18.53 -16.04 -44.80
C ARG A 215 -17.24 -16.03 -43.99
N ARG A 216 -16.62 -14.85 -43.81
CA ARG A 216 -15.45 -14.67 -42.94
C ARG A 216 -15.81 -14.93 -41.47
N ARG A 217 -16.97 -14.45 -41.00
CA ARG A 217 -17.51 -14.70 -39.65
C ARG A 217 -17.73 -16.18 -39.39
N LEU A 218 -18.40 -16.90 -40.31
CA LEU A 218 -18.63 -18.34 -40.18
C LEU A 218 -17.31 -19.14 -40.16
N LYS A 219 -16.33 -18.74 -40.98
CA LYS A 219 -14.99 -19.34 -40.96
C LYS A 219 -14.25 -19.08 -39.63
N ALA A 220 -14.36 -17.87 -39.07
CA ALA A 220 -13.78 -17.54 -37.76
C ALA A 220 -14.44 -18.35 -36.63
N GLN A 221 -15.77 -18.46 -36.63
CA GLN A 221 -16.51 -19.30 -35.68
C GLN A 221 -16.09 -20.77 -35.78
N ARG A 222 -15.92 -21.31 -37.00
CA ARG A 222 -15.45 -22.68 -37.18
C ARG A 222 -14.03 -22.89 -36.63
N ARG A 223 -13.13 -21.91 -36.80
CA ARG A 223 -11.77 -21.96 -36.22
C ARG A 223 -11.82 -21.95 -34.69
N GLN A 224 -12.65 -21.09 -34.10
CA GLN A 224 -12.85 -21.04 -32.64
C GLN A 224 -13.41 -22.36 -32.09
N LEU A 225 -14.34 -23.00 -32.80
CA LEU A 225 -14.87 -24.31 -32.42
C LEU A 225 -13.80 -25.42 -32.51
N GLN A 226 -12.88 -25.32 -33.47
CA GLN A 226 -11.79 -26.26 -33.64
C GLN A 226 -10.70 -26.10 -32.57
N SER A 227 -10.43 -24.86 -32.12
CA SER A 227 -9.46 -24.57 -31.05
C SER A 227 -9.99 -24.86 -29.65
N LEU A 228 -11.25 -25.30 -29.48
CA LEU A 228 -11.81 -25.55 -28.14
C LEU A 228 -11.02 -26.61 -27.37
N GLN A 229 -10.49 -27.63 -28.05
CA GLN A 229 -9.72 -28.69 -27.39
C GLN A 229 -8.36 -28.18 -26.87
N GLU A 230 -7.74 -27.26 -27.61
CA GLU A 230 -6.50 -26.59 -27.19
C GLU A 230 -6.78 -25.70 -25.97
N VAL A 231 -7.87 -24.92 -26.02
CA VAL A 231 -8.32 -24.09 -24.90
C VAL A 231 -8.67 -24.93 -23.67
N GLU A 232 -9.29 -26.11 -23.84
CA GLU A 232 -9.57 -27.02 -22.74
C GLU A 232 -8.28 -27.55 -22.09
N ALA A 233 -7.29 -27.96 -22.90
CA ALA A 233 -5.99 -28.41 -22.41
C ALA A 233 -5.24 -27.28 -21.66
N GLU A 234 -5.20 -26.07 -22.23
CA GLU A 234 -4.60 -24.89 -21.58
C GLU A 234 -5.30 -24.57 -20.24
N LEU A 235 -6.62 -24.65 -20.19
CA LEU A 235 -7.37 -24.44 -18.95
C LEU A 235 -7.10 -25.51 -17.90
N GLU A 236 -6.88 -26.76 -18.30
CA GLU A 236 -6.53 -27.87 -17.41
C GLU A 236 -5.10 -27.70 -16.86
N GLU A 237 -4.13 -27.35 -17.70
CA GLU A 237 -2.76 -27.04 -17.28
C GLU A 237 -2.73 -25.85 -16.32
N GLU A 238 -3.44 -24.76 -16.63
CA GLU A 238 -3.57 -23.62 -15.72
C GLU A 238 -4.20 -24.00 -14.37
N ARG A 239 -5.20 -24.89 -14.38
CA ARG A 239 -5.84 -25.39 -13.15
C ARG A 239 -4.84 -26.20 -12.34
N GLN A 240 -4.08 -27.10 -12.98
CA GLN A 240 -3.03 -27.89 -12.33
C GLN A 240 -1.97 -26.97 -11.70
N ASP A 241 -1.52 -25.94 -12.41
CA ASP A 241 -0.58 -24.95 -11.89
C ASP A 241 -1.14 -24.17 -10.69
N LYS A 242 -2.40 -23.72 -10.79
CA LYS A 242 -3.10 -23.03 -9.71
C LYS A 242 -3.26 -23.95 -8.49
N GLU A 243 -3.54 -25.23 -8.70
CA GLU A 243 -3.65 -26.25 -7.66
C GLU A 243 -2.30 -26.53 -7.01
N VAL A 244 -1.23 -26.71 -7.76
CA VAL A 244 0.14 -26.87 -7.23
C VAL A 244 0.53 -25.66 -6.40
N ARG A 245 0.26 -24.43 -6.88
CA ARG A 245 0.49 -23.20 -6.11
C ARG A 245 -0.33 -23.17 -4.82
N ARG A 246 -1.60 -23.60 -4.87
CA ARG A 246 -2.48 -23.67 -3.71
C ARG A 246 -1.99 -24.71 -2.69
N LEU A 247 -1.59 -25.91 -3.14
CA LEU A 247 -1.05 -26.97 -2.30
C LEU A 247 0.24 -26.54 -1.63
N ARG A 248 1.19 -25.96 -2.39
CA ARG A 248 2.42 -25.38 -1.83
C ARG A 248 2.12 -24.36 -0.74
N ARG A 249 1.18 -23.44 -0.97
CA ARG A 249 0.75 -22.45 0.04
C ARG A 249 0.12 -23.13 1.26
N ALA A 250 -0.71 -24.14 1.06
CA ALA A 250 -1.36 -24.86 2.14
C ALA A 250 -0.34 -25.60 3.03
N VAL A 251 0.63 -26.29 2.42
CA VAL A 251 1.72 -26.97 3.14
C VAL A 251 2.56 -25.97 3.93
N MET A 252 3.01 -24.88 3.30
CA MET A 252 3.77 -23.82 3.99
C MET A 252 2.99 -23.20 5.16
N LEU A 253 1.68 -23.02 5.02
CA LEU A 253 0.84 -22.52 6.11
C LEU A 253 0.68 -23.56 7.23
N GLN A 254 0.56 -24.84 6.90
CA GLN A 254 0.49 -25.93 7.88
C GLN A 254 1.80 -26.07 8.65
N GLU A 255 2.94 -26.04 7.98
CA GLU A 255 4.28 -26.06 8.60
C GLU A 255 4.47 -24.84 9.53
N ARG A 256 4.11 -23.64 9.05
CA ARG A 256 4.15 -22.43 9.88
C ARG A 256 3.21 -22.50 11.07
N ALA A 257 2.00 -23.03 10.90
CA ALA A 257 1.02 -23.16 11.98
C ALA A 257 1.38 -24.26 12.99
N ALA A 258 2.23 -25.22 12.61
CA ALA A 258 2.77 -26.23 13.51
C ALA A 258 3.88 -25.65 14.40
N VAL A 259 4.75 -24.79 13.85
CA VAL A 259 5.89 -24.22 14.56
C VAL A 259 5.55 -22.92 15.30
N GLN A 260 4.77 -22.04 14.66
CA GLN A 260 4.51 -20.68 15.15
C GLN A 260 3.19 -20.62 15.92
N PRO A 261 3.13 -19.81 17.00
CA PRO A 261 1.88 -19.62 17.75
C PRO A 261 0.83 -18.88 16.92
N PRO A 262 -0.46 -19.04 17.25
CA PRO A 262 -1.56 -18.41 16.53
C PRO A 262 -1.49 -16.87 16.63
N ARG A 263 -1.74 -16.20 15.50
CA ARG A 263 -1.79 -14.73 15.45
C ARG A 263 -3.21 -14.24 15.78
N LEU A 264 -3.39 -13.79 17.01
CA LEU A 264 -4.66 -13.20 17.46
C LEU A 264 -4.84 -11.74 17.03
N GLY A 265 -3.74 -10.99 16.92
CA GLY A 265 -3.76 -9.55 16.65
C GLY A 265 -2.77 -9.11 15.57
N LYS A 266 -2.56 -7.79 15.47
CA LYS A 266 -1.66 -7.18 14.47
C LYS A 266 -0.22 -7.64 14.66
N LEU A 267 0.26 -7.64 15.90
CA LEU A 267 1.63 -7.98 16.25
C LEU A 267 1.86 -9.50 16.19
N LYS A 268 3.08 -9.89 15.81
CA LYS A 268 3.52 -11.28 15.86
C LYS A 268 4.05 -11.58 17.26
N PHE A 269 3.95 -12.84 17.68
CA PHE A 269 4.63 -13.29 18.90
C PHE A 269 6.14 -13.22 18.67
N GLU A 270 6.83 -12.56 19.59
CA GLU A 270 8.29 -12.51 19.63
C GLU A 270 8.74 -13.41 20.79
N PRO A 271 9.46 -14.51 20.50
CA PRO A 271 9.96 -15.41 21.53
C PRO A 271 10.98 -14.70 22.42
N PRO A 272 11.01 -14.98 23.73
CA PRO A 272 12.07 -14.49 24.60
C PRO A 272 13.42 -15.06 24.16
N SER A 273 14.51 -14.35 24.45
CA SER A 273 15.87 -14.87 24.26
C SER A 273 16.11 -16.04 25.21
N VAL A 274 16.90 -17.02 24.75
CA VAL A 274 17.32 -18.14 25.59
C VAL A 274 18.14 -17.60 26.75
N GLN A 275 17.81 -18.00 27.98
CA GLN A 275 18.54 -17.61 29.16
C GLN A 275 19.63 -18.65 29.42
N VAL A 276 20.88 -18.28 29.12
CA VAL A 276 22.05 -19.15 29.31
C VAL A 276 23.01 -18.45 30.25
N LEU A 277 23.59 -19.20 31.19
CA LEU A 277 24.67 -18.68 32.03
C LEU A 277 25.90 -18.41 31.16
N THR A 278 26.62 -17.33 31.42
CA THR A 278 27.92 -17.13 30.78
C THR A 278 28.99 -18.00 31.44
N SER A 279 30.14 -18.19 30.79
CA SER A 279 31.25 -18.99 31.33
C SER A 279 31.74 -18.50 32.70
N ASP A 280 31.66 -17.19 32.94
CA ASP A 280 32.06 -16.55 34.20
C ASP A 280 31.05 -16.81 35.33
N GLU A 281 29.76 -16.92 34.97
CA GLU A 281 28.65 -17.17 35.89
C GLU A 281 28.43 -18.67 36.14
N LYS A 282 28.85 -19.53 35.21
CA LYS A 282 28.77 -20.98 35.32
C LYS A 282 29.74 -21.47 36.40
N THR A 283 29.20 -21.74 37.59
CA THR A 283 29.97 -22.27 38.72
C THR A 283 29.34 -23.56 39.23
N GLY A 284 30.15 -24.51 39.73
CA GLY A 284 29.65 -25.78 40.26
C GLY A 284 28.94 -25.70 41.62
N SER A 285 28.79 -24.51 42.21
CA SER A 285 28.28 -24.33 43.57
C SER A 285 26.97 -23.53 43.61
N LEU A 286 25.91 -24.15 44.13
CA LEU A 286 24.58 -23.55 44.25
C LEU A 286 24.54 -22.26 45.09
N ARG A 287 25.55 -22.00 45.92
CA ARG A 287 25.64 -20.77 46.73
C ARG A 287 25.97 -19.53 45.88
N ARG A 288 26.48 -19.74 44.66
CA ARG A 288 26.85 -18.69 43.70
C ARG A 288 25.85 -18.58 42.55
N VAL A 289 24.67 -19.21 42.67
CA VAL A 289 23.62 -19.10 41.65
C VAL A 289 23.21 -17.64 41.55
N VAL A 290 23.41 -17.06 40.37
CA VAL A 290 22.80 -15.78 40.03
C VAL A 290 21.31 -16.06 39.76
N PRO A 291 20.37 -15.46 40.51
CA PRO A 291 18.97 -15.62 40.23
C PRO A 291 18.64 -14.94 38.90
N CYS A 292 18.36 -15.74 37.88
CA CYS A 292 17.91 -15.27 36.57
C CYS A 292 16.42 -15.59 36.35
N ALA A 293 15.81 -14.84 35.43
CA ALA A 293 14.40 -14.84 35.00
C ALA A 293 13.37 -14.16 35.93
N MET A 294 12.71 -13.12 35.40
CA MET A 294 11.42 -12.66 35.91
C MET A 294 10.35 -13.69 35.52
N LEU A 295 9.98 -14.59 36.44
CA LEU A 295 8.95 -15.63 36.20
C LEU A 295 7.63 -15.07 35.64
N ALA A 296 7.27 -13.84 36.01
CA ALA A 296 6.09 -13.16 35.49
C ALA A 296 6.18 -12.90 33.97
N ALA A 297 7.37 -12.53 33.47
CA ALA A 297 7.61 -12.31 32.04
C ALA A 297 7.50 -13.61 31.25
N ASP A 298 8.05 -14.71 31.78
CA ASP A 298 7.99 -16.02 31.13
C ASP A 298 6.56 -16.57 31.08
N ARG A 299 5.82 -16.42 32.19
CA ARG A 299 4.38 -16.76 32.24
C ARG A 299 3.58 -15.92 31.25
N PHE A 300 3.86 -14.63 31.16
CA PHE A 300 3.20 -13.72 30.20
C PHE A 300 3.48 -14.15 28.75
N LYS A 301 4.73 -14.50 28.43
CA LYS A 301 5.10 -15.01 27.10
C LYS A 301 4.48 -16.38 26.81
N SER A 302 4.40 -17.27 27.79
CA SER A 302 3.68 -18.55 27.67
C SER A 302 2.18 -18.35 27.39
N LEU A 303 1.53 -17.38 28.04
CA LEU A 303 0.12 -17.05 27.75
C LEU A 303 -0.05 -16.52 26.31
N GLN A 304 0.92 -15.76 25.81
CA GLN A 304 0.91 -15.30 24.42
C GLN A 304 1.13 -16.44 23.43
N GLN A 305 2.10 -17.32 23.69
CA GLN A 305 2.41 -18.47 22.83
C GLN A 305 1.24 -19.45 22.73
N ARG A 306 0.47 -19.60 23.81
CA ARG A 306 -0.77 -20.40 23.83
C ARG A 306 -1.94 -19.76 23.10
N GLY A 307 -1.86 -18.48 22.73
CA GLY A 307 -2.98 -17.74 22.17
C GLY A 307 -4.09 -17.47 23.20
N LEU A 308 -3.74 -17.32 24.48
CA LEU A 308 -4.66 -16.83 25.51
C LEU A 308 -4.58 -15.31 25.65
N LEU A 309 -3.39 -14.75 25.44
CA LEU A 309 -3.15 -13.31 25.36
C LEU A 309 -2.61 -12.95 23.99
N GLU A 310 -2.99 -11.80 23.46
CA GLU A 310 -2.39 -11.28 22.25
C GLU A 310 -1.04 -10.60 22.55
N PRO A 311 -0.05 -10.67 21.63
CA PRO A 311 1.15 -9.86 21.71
C PRO A 311 0.80 -8.36 21.62
N ARG A 312 1.19 -7.58 22.64
CA ARG A 312 1.02 -6.11 22.71
C ARG A 312 2.36 -5.43 22.93
N ARG A 313 2.48 -4.19 22.44
CA ARG A 313 3.57 -3.27 22.76
C ARG A 313 3.03 -2.13 23.62
N PRO A 314 3.80 -1.62 24.59
CA PRO A 314 3.40 -0.44 25.35
C PRO A 314 3.14 0.71 24.38
N GLN A 315 1.99 1.37 24.53
CA GLN A 315 1.65 2.50 23.68
C GLN A 315 2.38 3.73 24.21
N PRO A 316 3.28 4.37 23.43
CA PRO A 316 3.92 5.59 23.86
C PRO A 316 2.86 6.67 24.03
N PHE A 317 2.99 7.46 25.09
CA PHE A 317 2.18 8.65 25.27
C PHE A 317 2.53 9.65 24.16
N LYS A 318 1.53 10.07 23.39
CA LYS A 318 1.69 11.10 22.36
C LYS A 318 0.91 12.34 22.79
N GLU A 319 1.63 13.43 23.02
CA GLU A 319 0.99 14.72 23.24
C GLU A 319 0.30 15.17 21.95
N ARG A 320 -1.04 15.19 21.97
CA ARG A 320 -1.83 15.41 20.74
C ARG A 320 -1.75 16.86 20.24
N ARG A 321 -1.39 17.80 21.12
CA ARG A 321 -1.22 19.23 20.84
C ARG A 321 -0.26 19.84 21.84
N ARG A 322 0.64 20.71 21.37
CA ARG A 322 1.37 21.64 22.25
C ARG A 322 0.32 22.45 23.03
N LYS A 323 0.33 22.33 24.35
CA LYS A 323 -0.49 23.22 25.18
C LYS A 323 0.08 24.63 25.03
N VAL A 324 -0.78 25.60 24.74
CA VAL A 324 -0.38 27.01 24.79
C VAL A 324 0.02 27.30 26.23
N THR A 325 1.31 27.51 26.46
CA THR A 325 1.85 27.90 27.75
C THR A 325 1.59 29.39 27.94
N TYR A 326 0.80 29.73 28.93
CA TYR A 326 0.61 31.12 29.34
C TYR A 326 1.49 31.40 30.55
N GLU A 327 2.35 32.41 30.43
CA GLU A 327 3.02 32.99 31.58
C GLU A 327 1.97 33.73 32.42
N LYS A 328 1.76 33.26 33.65
CA LYS A 328 0.77 33.84 34.55
C LYS A 328 1.24 35.24 34.96
N GLY A 329 0.60 36.27 34.43
CA GLY A 329 0.89 37.67 34.75
C GLY A 329 1.36 38.51 33.57
N ALA A 330 1.82 37.91 32.47
CA ALA A 330 2.36 38.65 31.31
C ALA A 330 1.33 39.63 30.71
N ARG A 331 0.06 39.22 30.60
CA ARG A 331 -1.01 40.10 30.08
C ARG A 331 -1.33 41.27 31.01
N SER A 332 -1.25 41.06 32.33
CA SER A 332 -1.46 42.12 33.32
C SER A 332 -0.27 43.07 33.41
N GLU A 333 0.96 42.57 33.26
CA GLU A 333 2.18 43.38 33.25
C GLU A 333 2.25 44.26 31.99
N LEU A 334 1.96 43.68 30.81
CA LEU A 334 1.84 44.44 29.56
C LEU A 334 0.76 45.51 29.63
N ALA A 335 -0.40 45.19 30.23
CA ALA A 335 -1.47 46.17 30.43
C ALA A 335 -1.11 47.26 31.45
N ALA A 336 -0.39 46.90 32.53
CA ALA A 336 0.11 47.85 33.51
C ALA A 336 1.15 48.79 32.89
N ALA A 337 2.09 48.25 32.11
CA ALA A 337 3.11 49.02 31.38
C ALA A 337 2.46 50.01 30.39
N ALA A 338 1.52 49.55 29.56
CA ALA A 338 0.77 50.43 28.67
C ALA A 338 -0.01 51.52 29.43
N SER A 339 -0.58 51.18 30.60
CA SER A 339 -1.28 52.17 31.43
C SER A 339 -0.35 53.20 32.07
N SER A 340 0.87 52.81 32.45
CA SER A 340 1.89 53.75 32.94
C SER A 340 2.36 54.69 31.84
N GLU A 341 2.58 54.20 30.62
CA GLU A 341 2.97 55.03 29.47
C GLU A 341 1.92 56.10 29.16
N VAL A 342 0.63 55.73 29.18
CA VAL A 342 -0.47 56.68 28.99
C VAL A 342 -0.53 57.73 30.11
N ARG A 343 -0.31 57.32 31.37
CA ARG A 343 -0.25 58.26 32.50
C ARG A 343 0.93 59.22 32.37
N ASP A 344 2.10 58.72 31.98
CA ASP A 344 3.29 59.55 31.78
C ASP A 344 3.11 60.54 30.63
N LEU A 345 2.49 60.12 29.52
CA LEU A 345 2.10 61.00 28.43
C LEU A 345 1.11 62.08 28.90
N ALA A 346 0.10 61.71 29.69
CA ALA A 346 -0.86 62.67 30.25
C ALA A 346 -0.18 63.68 31.19
N LEU A 347 0.76 63.25 32.01
CA LEU A 347 1.56 64.12 32.88
C LEU A 347 2.47 65.06 32.07
N ARG A 348 3.13 64.55 31.03
CA ARG A 348 3.93 65.35 30.09
C ARG A 348 3.07 66.40 29.40
N ASN A 349 1.91 66.02 28.88
CA ASN A 349 0.95 66.94 28.26
C ASN A 349 0.42 67.98 29.25
N LYS A 350 0.12 67.60 30.49
CA LYS A 350 -0.31 68.53 31.55
C LYS A 350 0.81 69.51 31.91
N LYS A 351 2.06 69.05 31.98
CA LYS A 351 3.23 69.91 32.22
C LYS A 351 3.46 70.86 31.06
N ALA A 352 3.38 70.38 29.82
CA ALA A 352 3.47 71.20 28.61
C ALA A 352 2.35 72.24 28.56
N ARG A 353 1.09 71.89 28.86
CA ARG A 353 -0.03 72.85 28.97
C ARG A 353 0.19 73.89 30.05
N ARG A 354 0.72 73.49 31.22
CA ARG A 354 1.06 74.43 32.30
C ARG A 354 2.20 75.37 31.88
N GLN A 355 3.23 74.86 31.22
CA GLN A 355 4.33 75.66 30.70
C GLN A 355 3.85 76.61 29.60
N ALA A 356 2.99 76.16 28.69
CA ALA A 356 2.36 77.00 27.67
C ALA A 356 1.48 78.09 28.29
N LYS A 357 0.67 77.76 29.32
CA LYS A 357 -0.11 78.75 30.06
C LYS A 357 0.78 79.75 30.78
N ALA A 358 1.85 79.29 31.44
CA ALA A 358 2.81 80.16 32.11
C ALA A 358 3.59 81.05 31.12
N ALA A 359 3.92 80.53 29.94
CA ALA A 359 4.53 81.28 28.85
C ALA A 359 3.55 82.34 28.30
N ALA A 360 2.28 81.98 28.09
CA ALA A 360 1.23 82.92 27.66
C ALA A 360 1.01 84.05 28.68
N THR A 361 0.97 83.73 29.98
CA THR A 361 0.89 84.76 31.04
C THR A 361 2.14 85.63 31.12
N ARG A 362 3.33 85.10 30.80
CA ARG A 362 4.58 85.88 30.75
C ARG A 362 4.70 86.74 29.50
N ALA A 363 4.05 86.33 28.41
CA ALA A 363 4.02 87.08 27.15
C ALA A 363 3.05 88.28 27.18
N GLY A 364 2.46 88.62 28.33
CA GLY A 364 1.71 89.86 28.52
C GLY A 364 0.34 89.88 27.84
N GLY A 365 -0.31 88.72 27.69
CA GLY A 365 -1.72 88.65 27.30
C GLY A 365 -2.64 88.88 28.50
N GLU A 366 -2.81 90.14 28.89
CA GLU A 366 -3.98 90.62 29.63
C GLU A 366 -5.19 90.58 28.67
N ASP A 367 -5.87 89.44 28.61
CA ASP A 367 -7.24 89.39 28.08
C ASP A 367 -8.20 89.53 29.27
N ASP A 368 -8.45 90.79 29.60
CA ASP A 368 -9.58 91.25 30.40
C ASP A 368 -10.79 91.32 29.45
N TRP A 369 -11.57 90.24 29.32
CA TRP A 369 -12.93 90.27 28.76
C TRP A 369 -13.82 89.17 29.35
N LEU A 370 -15.07 89.56 29.61
CA LEU A 370 -16.27 88.77 29.92
C LEU A 370 -16.32 87.35 29.34
#